data_AF-A0A6P0SMB8-F1
#
_entry.id   AF-A0A6P0SMB8-F1
#
_cell.length_a   1.000
_cell.length_b   1.000
_cell.length_c   1.000
_cell.angle_alpha   90.00
_cell.angle_beta   90.00
_cell.angle_gamma   90.00
#
_symmetry.space_group_name_H-M   'P 1'
#
loop_
_entity.id
_entity.type
_entity.pdbx_description
1 polymer ?
#
loop_
_entity_poly.entity_id
_entity_poly.type
_entity_poly.pdbx_seq_one_letter_code
_entity_poly.pdbx_strand_id
1 'polypeptide(L)' 'MFDNTCKFLAESFSEDFASWLLGEPITMTQLSPSELSLEPIRADALILLNSDDFVLHVEFQTQPDST' A
#
# COMPACT_ATOMS: atom_id res chain seq x y z
N MET A 1 -5.64 -14.77 -6.71
CA MET A 1 -6.31 -15.10 -5.44
C MET A 1 -5.59 -14.27 -4.40
N PHE A 2 -6.29 -13.41 -3.66
CA PHE A 2 -5.65 -12.63 -2.60
C PHE A 2 -5.46 -13.53 -1.39
N ASP A 3 -4.22 -13.74 -0.96
CA ASP A 3 -3.95 -14.50 0.27
C ASP A 3 -4.33 -13.69 1.53
N ASN A 4 -4.42 -12.36 1.41
CA ASN A 4 -4.71 -11.45 2.52
C ASN A 4 -5.86 -10.49 2.17
N THR A 5 -6.96 -10.55 2.92
CA THR A 5 -8.12 -9.65 2.79
C THR A 5 -7.72 -8.18 2.94
N CYS A 6 -6.76 -7.86 3.82
CA CYS A 6 -6.27 -6.49 3.99
C CYS A 6 -5.59 -5.98 2.71
N LYS A 7 -4.77 -6.80 2.05
CA LYS A 7 -4.14 -6.46 0.76
C LYS A 7 -5.19 -6.19 -0.31
N PHE A 8 -6.20 -7.06 -0.42
CA PHE A 8 -7.31 -6.84 -1.37
C PHE A 8 -8.02 -5.51 -1.15
N LEU A 9 -8.34 -5.19 0.11
CA LEU A 9 -9.04 -3.96 0.47
C LEU A 9 -8.17 -2.72 0.16
N ALA A 10 -6.89 -2.76 0.54
CA ALA A 10 -5.98 -1.66 0.29
C ALA A 10 -5.75 -1.40 -1.21
N GLU A 11 -5.72 -2.44 -2.06
CA GLU A 11 -5.55 -2.31 -3.51
C GLU A 11 -6.85 -1.89 -4.23
N SER A 12 -7.99 -2.45 -3.84
CA SER A 12 -9.27 -2.27 -4.55
C SER A 12 -10.05 -1.04 -4.09
N PHE A 13 -9.85 -0.63 -2.84
CA PHE A 13 -10.59 0.45 -2.17
C PHE A 13 -9.61 1.38 -1.44
N SER A 14 -8.55 1.79 -2.14
CA SER A 14 -7.40 2.49 -1.54
C SER A 14 -7.75 3.82 -0.84
N GLU A 15 -8.67 4.61 -1.39
CA GLU A 15 -9.15 5.87 -0.81
C GLU A 15 -10.01 5.64 0.45
N ASP A 16 -10.93 4.68 0.39
CA ASP A 16 -11.75 4.27 1.53
C ASP A 16 -10.86 3.68 2.65
N PHE A 17 -9.86 2.89 2.28
CA PHE A 17 -8.89 2.32 3.20
C PHE A 17 -8.04 3.40 3.88
N ALA A 18 -7.58 4.40 3.12
CA ALA A 18 -6.85 5.55 3.65
C ALA A 18 -7.73 6.37 4.61
N SER A 19 -8.98 6.63 4.23
CA SER A 19 -9.95 7.36 5.05
C SER A 19 -10.25 6.63 6.36
N TRP A 20 -10.41 5.30 6.30
CA TRP A 20 -10.59 4.46 7.48
C TRP A 20 -9.37 4.50 8.41
N LEU A 21 -8.15 4.39 7.84
CA LEU A 21 -6.91 4.38 8.61
C LEU A 21 -6.64 5.72 9.29
N LEU A 22 -6.92 6.84 8.62
CA LEU A 22 -6.67 8.19 9.11
C LEU A 22 -7.82 8.75 9.96
N GLY A 23 -8.99 8.09 9.93
CA GLY A 23 -10.16 8.46 10.74
C GLY A 23 -10.96 9.64 10.18
N GLU A 24 -10.63 10.11 8.98
CA GLU A 24 -11.30 11.21 8.29
C GLU A 24 -11.33 10.96 6.78
N PRO A 25 -12.36 11.46 6.05
CA PRO A 25 -12.40 11.35 4.60
C PRO A 25 -11.22 12.11 3.97
N ILE A 26 -10.47 11.43 3.11
CA ILE A 26 -9.34 12.02 2.42
C ILE A 26 -9.32 11.60 0.96
N THR A 27 -9.28 12.60 0.07
CA THR A 27 -9.09 12.35 -1.35
C THR A 27 -7.63 12.07 -1.61
N MET A 28 -7.35 10.90 -2.16
CA MET A 28 -6.01 10.41 -2.46
C MET A 28 -5.88 10.11 -3.94
N THR A 29 -4.72 10.38 -4.51
CA THR A 29 -4.34 9.92 -5.84
C THR A 29 -3.33 8.79 -5.71
N GLN A 30 -3.43 7.78 -6.58
CA GLN A 30 -2.46 6.69 -6.60
C GLN A 30 -1.17 7.15 -7.26
N LEU A 31 -0.07 7.04 -6.53
CA LEU A 31 1.27 7.23 -7.06
C LEU A 31 1.73 5.94 -7.74
N SER A 32 2.13 6.05 -9.00
CA SER A 32 2.82 4.96 -9.70
C SER A 32 4.33 5.16 -9.52
N PRO A 33 5.05 4.24 -8.85
CA PRO A 33 6.49 4.38 -8.72
C PRO A 33 7.13 4.32 -10.12
N SER A 34 8.04 5.25 -10.40
CA SER A 34 8.81 5.24 -11.65
C SER A 34 9.93 4.20 -11.63
N GLU A 35 10.46 3.88 -10.44
CA GLU A 35 11.48 2.86 -10.20
C GLU A 35 11.25 2.21 -8.83
N LEU A 36 11.46 0.89 -8.74
CA LEU A 36 11.39 0.10 -7.50
C LEU A 36 12.75 -0.58 -7.29
N SER A 37 13.40 -0.31 -6.16
CA SER A 37 14.67 -0.98 -5.80
C SER A 37 14.44 -2.48 -5.66
N LEU A 38 15.35 -3.29 -6.23
CA LEU A 38 15.22 -4.74 -6.28
C LEU A 38 15.88 -5.46 -5.10
N GLU A 39 16.68 -4.79 -4.26
CA GLU A 39 17.49 -5.44 -3.22
C GLU A 39 17.61 -4.63 -1.90
N PRO A 40 17.54 -5.27 -0.71
CA PRO A 40 16.98 -6.61 -0.42
C PRO A 40 15.56 -6.55 0.19
N ILE A 41 14.78 -7.60 -0.12
CA ILE A 41 13.37 -7.85 0.23
C ILE A 41 12.37 -6.99 -0.55
N ARG A 42 11.62 -7.67 -1.42
CA ARG A 42 10.49 -7.09 -2.15
C ARG A 42 9.27 -7.24 -1.27
N ALA A 43 8.63 -6.12 -0.93
CA ALA A 43 7.25 -6.15 -0.48
C ALA A 43 6.41 -6.96 -1.49
N ASP A 44 5.59 -7.86 -0.98
CA ASP A 44 4.56 -8.60 -1.72
C ASP A 44 3.59 -7.64 -2.43
N ALA A 45 3.33 -6.48 -1.84
CA ALA A 45 2.70 -5.36 -2.50
C ALA A 45 3.13 -4.02 -1.90
N LEU A 46 3.17 -3.03 -2.78
CA LEU A 46 3.39 -1.64 -2.45
C LEU A 46 2.25 -0.80 -3.01
N ILE A 47 1.55 -0.09 -2.13
CA ILE A 47 0.55 0.91 -2.50
C ILE A 47 1.02 2.27 -2.00
N LEU A 48 1.17 3.21 -2.92
CA LEU A 48 1.54 4.58 -2.63
C LEU A 48 0.36 5.48 -2.98
N LEU A 49 -0.13 6.22 -1.98
CA LEU A 49 -1.19 7.20 -2.12
C LEU A 49 -0.67 8.55 -1.69
N ASN A 50 -1.10 9.61 -2.38
CA ASN A 50 -0.81 10.97 -1.96
C ASN A 50 -2.04 11.87 -1.97
N SER A 51 -2.02 12.86 -1.10
CA SER A 51 -2.86 14.04 -1.13
C SER A 51 -1.96 15.28 -1.05
N ASP A 52 -2.57 16.45 -0.90
CA ASP A 52 -1.82 17.70 -0.73
C ASP A 52 -0.99 17.70 0.58
N ASP A 53 -1.50 17.05 1.63
CA ASP A 53 -0.93 17.11 2.99
C ASP A 53 -0.27 15.79 3.43
N PHE A 54 -0.57 14.66 2.76
CA PHE A 54 -0.13 13.34 3.18
C PHE A 54 0.47 12.52 2.04
N VAL A 55 1.47 11.71 2.40
CA VAL A 55 1.91 10.57 1.60
C VAL A 55 1.68 9.32 2.44
N LEU A 56 0.81 8.44 1.96
CA LEU A 56 0.52 7.17 2.62
C LEU A 56 1.22 6.05 1.86
N HIS A 57 2.06 5.34 2.59
CA HIS A 57 2.86 4.22 2.10
C HIS A 57 2.40 2.94 2.80
N VAL A 58 1.78 2.03 2.04
CA VAL A 58 1.30 0.74 2.56
C VAL A 58 2.11 -0.38 1.93
N GLU A 59 2.85 -1.11 2.78
CA GLU A 59 3.68 -2.25 2.39
C GLU A 59 3.12 -3.55 2.97
N PHE A 60 2.95 -4.55 2.12
CA PHE A 60 2.73 -5.94 2.53
C PHE A 60 4.02 -6.70 2.35
N GLN A 61 4.59 -7.24 3.42
CA GLN A 61 5.85 -7.99 3.36
C GLN A 61 5.61 -9.46 3.08
N THR A 62 6.49 -10.09 2.29
CA THR A 62 6.58 -11.55 2.23
C THR A 62 7.18 -12.08 3.54
N GLN A 63 6.81 -13.29 3.96
CA GLN A 63 7.57 -13.94 5.02
C GLN A 63 9.00 -14.17 4.52
N PRO A 64 10.02 -13.91 5.34
CA PRO A 64 11.38 -14.27 4.98
C PRO A 64 11.48 -15.78 4.77
N ASP A 65 12.29 -16.21 3.80
CA ASP A 65 12.62 -17.62 3.65
C ASP A 65 13.22 -18.15 4.96
N SER A 66 12.79 -19.34 5.37
CA SER A 66 13.32 -19.97 6.58
C SER A 66 14.82 -20.20 6.41
N THR A 67 15.62 -19.59 7.29
CA THR A 67 17.08 -19.80 7.39
C THR A 67 17.45 -21.24 7.64
#